data_AF-A0A2A5CJ07-F1
#
_entry.id   AF-A0A2A5CJ07-F1
#
_cell.length_a   1.000
_cell.length_b   1.000
_cell.length_c   1.000
_cell.angle_alpha   90.00
_cell.angle_beta   90.00
_cell.angle_gamma   90.00
#
_symmetry.space_group_name_H-M   'P 1'
#
loop_
_entity.id
_entity.type
_entity.pdbx_description
1 polymer ?
#
loop_
_entity_poly.entity_id
_entity_poly.type
_entity_poly.pdbx_seq_one_letter_code
_entity_poly.pdbx_strand_id
1 'polypeptide(L)'
;MSNKPIIDKDGEVRELTVKDFKKFKPLAQSNPSLLAKIKRGVGERGPQKTPTKVPISIRVSPEVAEYFRAEGKGWQKHMDKILQEYVAQQK
;
A
#
# COMPACT_ATOMS: atom_id res chain seq x y z
N MET A 1 12.69 50.67 -2.28
CA MET A 1 13.02 49.41 -1.57
C MET A 1 13.24 48.33 -2.62
N SER A 2 14.51 47.98 -2.87
CA SER A 2 14.91 47.08 -3.95
C SER A 2 14.30 45.69 -3.72
N ASN A 3 13.54 45.17 -4.69
CA ASN A 3 12.96 43.82 -4.66
C ASN A 3 14.07 42.79 -4.83
N LYS A 4 14.79 42.48 -3.74
CA LYS A 4 15.73 41.36 -3.75
C LYS A 4 14.96 40.06 -3.94
N PRO A 5 15.42 39.14 -4.82
CA PRO A 5 14.82 37.83 -4.96
C PRO A 5 14.85 37.08 -3.62
N ILE A 6 13.95 36.11 -3.44
CA ILE A 6 13.86 35.32 -2.20
C ILE A 6 15.07 34.38 -2.08
N ILE A 7 15.57 33.91 -3.21
CA ILE A 7 16.70 32.98 -3.32
C ILE A 7 17.86 33.72 -3.99
N ASP A 8 19.07 33.60 -3.46
CA ASP A 8 20.28 34.13 -4.08
C ASP A 8 20.90 33.17 -5.11
N LYS A 9 22.08 33.51 -5.63
CA LYS A 9 22.76 32.71 -6.66
C LYS A 9 23.33 31.40 -6.11
N ASP A 10 23.58 31.34 -4.81
CA ASP A 10 24.13 30.17 -4.11
C ASP A 10 23.00 29.24 -3.64
N GLY A 11 21.74 29.67 -3.79
CA GLY A 11 20.54 28.90 -3.45
C GLY A 11 20.03 29.16 -2.04
N GLU A 12 20.61 30.12 -1.32
CA GLU A 12 20.23 30.45 0.04
C GLU A 12 18.99 31.33 0.08
N VAL A 13 18.14 31.07 1.07
CA VAL A 13 16.87 31.78 1.27
C VAL A 13 17.08 32.93 2.23
N ARG A 14 16.83 34.16 1.79
CA ARG A 14 16.86 35.33 2.68
C ARG A 14 15.77 35.26 3.75
N GLU A 15 15.92 36.04 4.82
CA GLU A 15 14.89 36.16 5.86
C GLU A 15 13.52 36.51 5.28
N LEU A 16 12.51 35.73 5.68
CA LEU A 16 11.13 35.91 5.24
C LEU A 16 10.49 37.10 5.96
N THR A 17 9.92 38.01 5.17
CA THR A 17 9.22 39.17 5.71
C THR A 17 7.72 38.92 5.77
N VAL A 18 6.99 39.75 6.51
CA VAL A 18 5.50 39.73 6.57
C VAL A 18 4.88 39.81 5.16
N LYS A 19 5.54 40.47 4.20
CA LYS A 19 5.07 40.56 2.81
C LYS A 19 5.18 39.22 2.06
N ASP A 20 6.13 38.38 2.44
CA ASP A 20 6.35 37.07 1.83
C ASP A 20 5.28 36.07 2.33
N PHE A 21 4.96 36.10 3.64
CA PHE A 21 3.87 35.29 4.21
C PHE A 21 2.50 35.58 3.60
N LYS A 22 2.23 36.84 3.23
CA LYS A 22 0.97 37.22 2.54
C LYS A 22 0.78 36.54 1.18
N LYS A 23 1.86 36.02 0.57
CA LYS A 23 1.79 35.32 -0.72
C LYS A 23 1.54 33.81 -0.56
N PHE A 24 1.64 33.27 0.65
CA PHE A 24 1.42 31.85 0.88
C PHE A 24 -0.05 31.49 0.68
N LYS A 25 -0.28 30.38 -0.02
CA LYS A 25 -1.62 29.87 -0.33
C LYS A 25 -1.72 28.42 0.15
N PRO A 26 -2.91 27.97 0.55
CA PRO A 26 -3.15 26.58 0.88
C PRO A 26 -2.69 25.65 -0.25
N LEU A 27 -2.14 24.49 0.09
CA LEU A 27 -1.69 23.48 -0.88
C LEU A 27 -2.81 23.06 -1.84
N ALA A 28 -4.05 23.03 -1.34
CA ALA A 28 -5.24 22.78 -2.14
C ALA A 28 -5.44 23.77 -3.28
N GLN A 29 -4.96 25.01 -3.14
CA GLN A 29 -5.07 26.07 -4.15
C GLN A 29 -3.83 26.17 -5.03
N SER A 30 -2.64 25.94 -4.47
CA SER A 30 -1.38 26.07 -5.22
C SER A 30 -1.02 24.82 -6.02
N ASN A 31 -1.31 23.62 -5.50
CA ASN A 31 -1.08 22.37 -6.21
C ASN A 31 -2.10 21.28 -5.81
N PRO A 32 -3.31 21.31 -6.41
CA PRO A 32 -4.35 20.32 -6.14
C PRO A 32 -3.91 18.88 -6.45
N SER A 33 -3.10 18.70 -7.50
CA SER A 33 -2.64 17.38 -7.95
C SER A 33 -1.74 16.68 -6.94
N LEU A 34 -0.84 17.44 -6.30
CA LEU A 34 0.06 16.92 -5.27
C LEU A 34 -0.72 16.58 -4.00
N LEU A 35 -1.69 17.42 -3.62
CA LEU A 35 -2.57 17.13 -2.49
C LEU A 35 -3.35 15.82 -2.69
N ALA A 36 -3.86 15.56 -3.90
CA ALA A 36 -4.56 14.31 -4.22
C ALA A 36 -3.63 13.08 -4.09
N LYS A 37 -2.37 13.19 -4.52
CA LYS A 37 -1.37 12.12 -4.36
C LYS A 37 -1.02 11.85 -2.89
N ILE A 38 -0.83 12.90 -2.09
CA ILE A 38 -0.55 12.77 -0.66
C ILE A 38 -1.73 12.11 0.05
N LYS A 39 -2.97 12.51 -0.27
CA LYS A 39 -4.18 11.90 0.28
C LYS A 39 -4.33 10.41 -0.09
N ARG A 40 -3.97 10.02 -1.32
CA ARG A 40 -3.92 8.60 -1.72
C ARG A 40 -2.83 7.80 -0.99
N GLY A 41 -1.72 8.42 -0.59
CA GLY A 41 -0.63 7.74 0.09
C GLY A 41 -0.91 7.37 1.56
N VAL A 42 -1.81 8.09 2.24
CA VAL A 42 -2.11 7.86 3.66
C VAL A 42 -3.26 6.88 3.80
N GLY A 43 -2.93 5.60 4.02
CA GLY A 43 -3.91 4.57 4.41
C GLY A 43 -4.54 3.76 3.28
N GLU A 44 -4.26 4.07 2.01
CA GLU A 44 -4.74 3.27 0.89
C GLU A 44 -3.84 2.02 0.72
N ARG A 45 -4.35 0.85 1.13
CA ARG A 45 -3.72 -0.42 0.76
C ARG A 45 -3.82 -0.53 -0.77
N GLY A 46 -2.68 -0.76 -1.43
CA GLY A 46 -2.64 -0.95 -2.87
C GLY A 46 -3.55 -2.09 -3.32
N PRO A 47 -3.95 -2.13 -4.61
CA PRO A 47 -4.80 -3.18 -5.14
C PRO A 47 -4.21 -4.55 -4.80
N GLN A 48 -5.07 -5.46 -4.33
CA GLN A 48 -4.66 -6.81 -3.97
C GLN A 48 -4.09 -7.50 -5.21
N LYS A 49 -2.76 -7.74 -5.21
CA LYS A 49 -2.02 -8.23 -6.38
C LYS A 49 -2.25 -9.72 -6.67
N THR A 50 -2.71 -10.50 -5.70
CA THR A 50 -2.93 -11.94 -5.84
C THR A 50 -4.41 -12.27 -5.94
N PRO A 51 -4.82 -13.21 -6.81
CA PRO A 51 -6.19 -13.73 -6.83
C PRO A 51 -6.60 -14.15 -5.43
N THR A 52 -7.78 -13.71 -5.00
CA THR A 52 -8.35 -14.11 -3.70
C THR A 52 -8.60 -15.61 -3.69
N LYS A 53 -8.11 -16.28 -2.64
CA LYS A 53 -8.49 -17.67 -2.37
C LYS A 53 -10.01 -17.77 -2.25
N VAL A 54 -10.62 -18.77 -2.87
CA VAL A 54 -12.05 -19.00 -2.78
C VAL A 54 -12.32 -19.90 -1.56
N PRO A 55 -13.11 -19.46 -0.57
CA PRO A 55 -13.47 -20.31 0.55
C PRO A 55 -14.42 -21.40 0.06
N ILE A 56 -13.98 -22.66 0.14
CA ILE A 56 -14.79 -23.83 -0.20
C ILE A 56 -15.07 -24.64 1.06
N SER A 57 -16.31 -25.11 1.20
CA SER A 57 -16.69 -26.06 2.24
C SER A 57 -16.70 -27.47 1.66
N ILE A 58 -15.65 -28.24 1.94
CA ILE A 58 -15.51 -29.63 1.50
C ILE A 58 -15.57 -30.59 2.69
N ARG A 59 -16.14 -31.79 2.47
CA ARG A 59 -16.04 -32.90 3.43
C ARG A 59 -14.88 -33.78 3.01
N VAL A 60 -13.98 -34.07 3.95
CA VAL A 60 -12.84 -34.98 3.75
C VAL A 60 -13.00 -36.19 4.67
N SER A 61 -12.25 -37.26 4.42
CA SER A 61 -12.21 -38.40 5.32
C SER A 61 -11.61 -38.02 6.68
N PRO A 62 -12.00 -38.71 7.78
CA PRO A 62 -11.48 -38.42 9.11
C PRO A 62 -9.94 -38.47 9.19
N GLU A 63 -9.33 -39.49 8.58
CA GLU A 63 -7.87 -39.67 8.54
C GLU A 63 -7.15 -38.46 7.92
N VAL A 64 -7.68 -37.90 6.83
CA VAL A 64 -7.12 -36.71 6.18
C VAL A 64 -7.26 -35.49 7.08
N ALA A 65 -8.41 -35.32 7.73
CA ALA A 65 -8.63 -34.20 8.65
C ALA A 65 -7.70 -34.27 9.86
N GLU A 66 -7.51 -35.45 10.44
CA GLU A 66 -6.64 -35.70 11.59
C GLU A 66 -5.17 -35.45 11.24
N TYR A 67 -4.70 -36.01 10.12
CA TYR A 67 -3.33 -35.84 9.64
C TYR A 67 -2.95 -34.36 9.51
N PHE A 68 -3.73 -33.58 8.76
CA PHE A 68 -3.40 -32.17 8.57
C PHE A 68 -3.55 -31.36 9.86
N ARG A 69 -4.61 -31.59 10.66
CA ARG A 69 -4.77 -30.86 11.93
C ARG A 69 -3.61 -31.10 12.90
N ALA A 70 -3.01 -32.29 12.90
CA ALA A 70 -1.86 -32.62 13.74
C ALA A 70 -0.60 -31.80 13.41
N GLU A 71 -0.45 -31.29 12.18
CA GLU A 71 0.66 -30.40 11.80
C GLU A 71 0.62 -29.02 12.49
N GLY A 72 -0.50 -28.66 13.11
CA GLY A 72 -0.65 -27.45 13.89
C GLY A 72 -0.89 -26.20 13.04
N LYS A 73 -0.30 -25.06 13.44
CA LYS A 73 -0.61 -23.75 12.84
C LYS A 73 -0.21 -23.72 11.37
N GLY A 74 -1.20 -23.58 10.49
CA GLY A 74 -0.98 -23.47 9.05
C GLY A 74 -1.35 -24.72 8.26
N TRP A 75 -1.92 -25.75 8.88
CA TRP A 75 -2.35 -26.97 8.21
C TRP A 75 -3.23 -26.74 6.98
N GLN A 76 -4.14 -25.76 7.01
CA GLN A 76 -4.98 -25.41 5.84
C GLN A 76 -4.15 -24.91 4.65
N LYS A 77 -3.06 -24.18 4.93
CA LYS A 77 -2.13 -23.70 3.90
C LYS A 77 -1.31 -24.86 3.34
N HIS A 78 -0.94 -25.84 4.17
CA HIS A 78 -0.23 -27.03 3.71
C HIS A 78 -1.13 -27.90 2.83
N MET A 79 -2.37 -28.14 3.25
CA MET A 79 -3.39 -28.84 2.44
C MET A 79 -3.63 -28.15 1.10
N ASP A 80 -3.77 -26.82 1.08
CA ASP A 80 -3.91 -26.03 -0.16
C ASP A 80 -2.70 -26.21 -1.11
N LYS A 81 -1.48 -26.29 -0.57
CA LYS A 81 -0.27 -26.54 -1.37
C LYS A 81 -0.31 -27.90 -2.07
N ILE A 82 -0.72 -28.95 -1.35
CA ILE A 82 -0.85 -30.30 -1.92
C ILE A 82 -1.92 -30.34 -3.02
N LEU A 83 -3.06 -29.68 -2.79
CA LEU A 83 -4.10 -29.57 -3.82
C LEU A 83 -3.60 -28.83 -5.07
N GLN A 84 -2.77 -27.80 -4.91
CA GLN A 84 -2.14 -27.10 -6.03
C GLN A 84 -1.15 -27.99 -6.79
N GLU A 85 -0.33 -28.76 -6.09
CA GLU A 85 0.61 -29.72 -6.70
C GLU A 85 -0.14 -30.79 -7.49
N TYR A 86 -1.22 -31.34 -6.94
CA TYR A 86 -2.09 -32.29 -7.65
C TYR A 86 -2.68 -31.68 -8.93
N VAL A 87 -3.21 -30.46 -8.86
CA VAL A 87 -3.75 -29.75 -10.04
C VAL A 87 -2.66 -29.50 -11.09
N ALA A 88 -1.43 -29.17 -10.66
CA ALA A 88 -0.32 -28.92 -11.58
C ALA A 88 0.16 -30.20 -12.29
N GLN A 89 0.04 -31.36 -11.66
CA GLN A 89 0.39 -32.65 -12.26
C GLN A 89 -0.65 -33.16 -13.26
N GLN A 90 -1.91 -32.78 -13.09
CA GLN A 90 -3.03 -33.21 -13.94
C GLN A 90 -3.30 -32.25 -15.12
N LYS A 91 -2.44 -31.25 -15.29
CA LYS A 91 -2.58 -30.21 -16.30
C LYS A 91 -1.45 -30.31 -17.31
#